data_AF-A0A9D5SXQ4-F1
#
_entry.id   AF-A0A9D5SXQ4-F1
#
_cell.length_a   1.000
_cell.length_b   1.000
_cell.length_c   1.000
_cell.angle_alpha   90.00
_cell.angle_beta   90.00
_cell.angle_gamma   90.00
#
_symmetry.space_group_name_H-M   'P 1'
#
loop_
_entity.id
_entity.type
_entity.pdbx_description
1 polymer ?
#
loop_
_entity_poly.entity_id
_entity_poly.type
_entity_poly.pdbx_seq_one_letter_code
_entity_poly.pdbx_strand_id
1 'polypeptide(L)'
;MAGIRGSEGGSLQELIDSYNSELMRYHAQAGREEPSAAAMAETAPPRSTIALDNEALAVQQQRQQSQQRLTQEQQWLMELEAGLRELEAGLRELEEGLRELREGERQLALGREEYQQWNSPQAAVAAAATPMAAPMTPGRSDAPTEQGTGIPAVDVGGGNGLSNQGGAGYLQVFAYTARQARLERGADVTVIRRENGEDTLYAVTRTDNTGRTPLIRLPADSRKDTATPIPSLYYVTVTVDGYAPQDDLPVQIYPDITATLPVELIPLSQSQQMPRGGVQ
;
A
#
# COMPACT_ATOMS: atom_id res chain seq x y z
N MET A 1 35.45 -55.70 -32.76
CA MET A 1 35.76 -54.99 -31.50
C MET A 1 36.11 -53.57 -31.89
N ALA A 2 35.14 -52.66 -31.81
CA ALA A 2 34.90 -51.71 -30.70
C ALA A 2 35.54 -50.35 -31.06
N GLY A 3 34.85 -49.22 -31.09
CA GLY A 3 33.45 -48.94 -30.80
C GLY A 3 33.07 -47.55 -31.32
N ILE A 4 31.78 -47.40 -31.60
CA ILE A 4 31.10 -46.13 -31.87
C ILE A 4 30.91 -45.41 -30.53
N ARG A 5 31.25 -44.11 -30.46
CA ARG A 5 30.64 -43.14 -29.52
C ARG A 5 30.43 -41.82 -30.26
N GLY A 6 29.22 -41.28 -30.12
CA GLY A 6 28.78 -40.03 -30.75
C GLY A 6 28.88 -38.81 -29.83
N SER A 7 27.94 -37.89 -30.06
CA SER A 7 27.77 -36.51 -29.56
C SER A 7 28.52 -35.45 -30.38
N GLU A 8 28.00 -34.27 -30.70
CA GLU A 8 26.68 -33.62 -30.65
C GLU A 8 26.87 -32.23 -31.32
N GLY A 9 25.78 -31.55 -31.68
CA GLY A 9 25.82 -30.29 -32.42
C GLY A 9 26.67 -29.21 -31.76
N GLY A 10 27.67 -28.71 -32.49
CA GLY A 10 28.39 -27.49 -32.11
C GLY A 10 27.42 -26.34 -31.99
N SER A 11 27.48 -25.61 -30.87
CA SER A 11 26.55 -24.52 -30.58
C SER A 11 26.65 -23.46 -31.67
N LEU A 12 25.54 -22.77 -31.96
CA LEU A 12 25.52 -21.63 -32.91
C LEU A 12 26.65 -20.62 -32.63
N GLN A 13 27.04 -20.52 -31.35
CA GLN A 13 28.15 -19.69 -30.88
C GLN A 13 29.51 -20.13 -31.44
N GLU A 14 29.80 -21.44 -31.50
CA GLU A 14 31.05 -21.96 -32.09
C GLU A 14 31.11 -21.72 -33.60
N LEU A 15 29.96 -21.76 -34.28
CA LEU A 15 29.88 -21.43 -35.70
C LEU A 15 30.13 -19.94 -35.94
N ILE A 16 29.59 -19.07 -35.07
CA ILE A 16 29.80 -17.62 -35.09
C ILE A 16 31.27 -17.28 -34.82
N ASP A 17 31.89 -17.93 -33.83
CA ASP A 17 33.28 -17.67 -33.46
C ASP A 17 34.25 -18.18 -34.54
N SER A 18 33.96 -19.35 -35.14
CA SER A 18 34.68 -19.88 -36.31
C SER A 18 34.63 -18.89 -37.48
N TYR A 19 33.44 -18.43 -37.85
CA TYR A 19 33.24 -17.49 -38.95
C TYR A 19 33.95 -16.15 -38.73
N ASN A 20 33.87 -15.59 -37.51
CA ASN A 20 34.55 -14.34 -37.17
C ASN A 20 36.08 -14.45 -37.20
N SER A 21 36.62 -15.60 -36.78
CA SER A 21 38.06 -15.86 -36.82
C SER A 21 38.60 -15.95 -38.26
N GLU A 22 37.79 -16.49 -39.17
CA GLU A 22 38.13 -16.62 -40.59
C GLU A 22 38.04 -15.25 -41.31
N LEU A 23 37.05 -14.43 -40.97
CA LEU A 23 36.89 -13.07 -41.50
C LEU A 23 38.08 -12.16 -41.11
N MET A 24 38.57 -12.28 -39.87
CA MET A 24 39.75 -11.54 -39.41
C MET A 24 41.04 -11.96 -40.14
N ARG A 25 41.16 -13.24 -40.55
CA ARG A 25 42.28 -13.69 -41.38
C ARG A 25 42.25 -13.07 -42.78
N TYR A 26 41.08 -12.94 -43.39
CA TYR A 26 40.94 -12.29 -44.70
C TYR A 26 41.34 -10.81 -44.65
N HIS A 27 40.91 -10.06 -43.63
CA HIS A 27 41.31 -8.66 -43.48
C HIS A 27 42.80 -8.48 -43.14
N ALA A 28 43.40 -9.42 -42.39
CA ALA A 28 44.83 -9.40 -42.11
C ALA A 28 45.70 -9.76 -43.34
N GLN A 29 45.20 -10.59 -44.26
CA GLN A 29 45.88 -10.90 -45.52
C GLN A 29 45.70 -9.81 -46.58
N ALA A 30 44.53 -9.17 -46.65
CA ALA A 30 44.25 -8.09 -47.60
C ALA A 30 45.10 -6.83 -47.40
N GLY A 31 45.73 -6.66 -46.23
CA GLY A 31 46.63 -5.54 -45.92
C GLY A 31 48.10 -5.73 -46.33
N ARG A 32 48.47 -6.83 -47.02
CA ARG A 32 49.87 -7.18 -47.30
C ARG A 32 50.27 -7.32 -48.78
N GLU A 33 49.38 -7.06 -49.72
CA GLU A 33 49.75 -6.99 -51.14
C GLU A 33 49.80 -5.53 -51.60
N GLU A 34 50.99 -4.93 -51.55
CA GLU A 34 51.29 -3.77 -52.39
C GLU A 34 51.38 -4.25 -53.85
N PRO A 35 50.56 -3.72 -54.78
CA PRO A 35 50.83 -3.88 -56.19
C PRO A 35 51.99 -2.96 -56.59
N SER A 36 53.08 -3.59 -57.01
CA SER A 36 54.18 -2.99 -57.75
C SER A 36 53.70 -2.01 -58.83
N ALA A 37 54.37 -0.85 -58.88
CA ALA A 37 54.08 0.36 -59.65
C ALA A 37 54.14 0.26 -61.19
N ALA A 38 53.46 -0.72 -61.82
CA ALA A 38 53.54 -0.88 -63.28
C ALA A 38 52.29 -1.50 -63.92
N ALA A 39 51.12 -0.90 -63.73
CA ALA A 39 49.99 -1.02 -64.66
C ALA A 39 48.88 -0.05 -64.21
N MET A 40 47.96 0.25 -65.11
CA MET A 40 46.74 1.04 -64.88
C MET A 40 46.91 2.55 -65.10
N ALA A 41 47.28 2.88 -66.34
CA ALA A 41 46.41 3.80 -67.06
C ALA A 41 45.01 3.14 -67.17
N GLU A 42 43.98 3.96 -66.97
CA GLU A 42 42.63 3.70 -67.47
C GLU A 42 41.83 2.61 -66.74
N THR A 43 41.04 3.04 -65.75
CA THR A 43 39.60 2.74 -65.64
C THR A 43 39.02 3.51 -64.47
N ALA A 44 37.99 4.30 -64.75
CA ALA A 44 37.25 5.06 -63.74
C ALA A 44 36.64 4.11 -62.68
N PRO A 45 36.61 4.48 -61.39
CA PRO A 45 35.92 3.67 -60.39
C PRO A 45 34.40 3.71 -60.65
N PRO A 46 33.69 2.58 -60.54
CA PRO A 46 32.24 2.55 -60.66
C PRO A 46 31.61 3.34 -59.51
N ARG A 47 30.61 4.17 -59.82
CA ARG A 47 29.84 5.04 -58.92
C ARG A 47 28.98 4.29 -57.88
N SER A 48 29.36 3.09 -57.45
CA SER A 48 28.51 2.16 -56.69
C SER A 48 29.25 1.49 -55.54
N THR A 49 29.89 2.26 -54.66
CA THR A 49 30.45 1.77 -53.38
C THR A 49 29.86 2.52 -52.18
N ILE A 50 29.62 3.82 -52.30
CA ILE A 50 29.10 4.67 -51.20
C ILE A 50 27.69 4.26 -50.72
N ALA A 51 26.87 3.65 -51.59
CA ALA A 51 25.50 3.23 -51.22
C ALA A 51 25.46 1.93 -50.39
N LEU A 52 26.40 1.00 -50.64
CA LEU A 52 26.46 -0.30 -49.95
C LEU A 52 26.99 -0.19 -48.51
N ASP A 53 27.90 0.76 -48.26
CA ASP A 53 28.47 0.99 -46.92
C ASP A 53 27.43 1.59 -45.94
N ASN A 54 26.47 2.38 -46.44
CA ASN A 54 25.43 2.99 -45.62
C ASN A 54 24.40 1.97 -45.12
N GLU A 55 24.06 0.96 -45.93
CA GLU A 55 23.13 -0.10 -45.53
C GLU A 55 23.78 -1.04 -44.50
N ALA A 56 25.05 -1.38 -44.68
CA ALA A 56 25.80 -2.19 -43.72
C ALA A 56 25.89 -1.51 -42.34
N LEU A 57 26.12 -0.20 -42.32
CA LEU A 57 26.16 0.59 -41.08
C LEU A 57 24.79 0.62 -40.39
N ALA A 58 23.70 0.79 -41.14
CA ALA A 58 22.34 0.78 -40.60
C ALA A 58 21.98 -0.59 -39.98
N VAL A 59 22.35 -1.70 -40.65
CA VAL A 59 22.14 -3.05 -40.12
C VAL A 59 22.96 -3.29 -38.85
N GLN A 60 24.21 -2.80 -38.80
CA GLN A 60 25.05 -2.89 -37.60
C GLN A 60 24.45 -2.09 -36.43
N GLN A 61 23.96 -0.88 -36.70
CA GLN A 61 23.31 -0.04 -35.70
C GLN A 61 22.02 -0.69 -35.19
N GLN A 62 21.21 -1.28 -36.08
CA GLN A 62 19.99 -1.99 -35.69
C GLN A 62 20.30 -3.23 -34.82
N ARG A 63 21.39 -3.95 -35.10
CA ARG A 63 21.85 -5.06 -34.23
C ARG A 63 22.32 -4.57 -32.86
N GLN A 64 23.01 -3.44 -32.80
CA GLN A 64 23.40 -2.87 -31.50
C GLN A 64 22.18 -2.43 -30.69
N GLN A 65 21.20 -1.80 -31.34
CA GLN A 65 19.95 -1.42 -30.67
C GLN A 65 19.16 -2.65 -30.19
N SER A 66 19.07 -3.71 -31.00
CA SER A 66 18.39 -4.93 -30.57
C SER A 66 19.09 -5.62 -29.40
N GLN A 67 20.44 -5.64 -29.38
CA GLN A 67 21.20 -6.14 -28.24
C GLN A 67 20.96 -5.30 -26.97
N GLN A 68 20.99 -3.98 -27.08
CA GLN A 68 20.70 -3.09 -25.95
C GLN A 68 19.29 -3.31 -25.42
N ARG A 69 18.31 -3.48 -26.30
CA ARG A 69 16.93 -3.76 -25.93
C ARG A 69 16.80 -5.10 -25.19
N LEU A 70 17.46 -6.16 -25.68
CA LEU A 70 17.49 -7.45 -24.99
C LEU A 70 18.15 -7.37 -23.61
N THR A 71 19.22 -6.57 -23.47
CA THR A 71 19.84 -6.34 -22.16
C THR A 71 18.92 -5.59 -21.21
N GLN A 72 18.23 -4.55 -21.69
CA GLN A 72 17.24 -3.83 -20.90
C GLN A 72 16.07 -4.73 -20.49
N GLU A 73 15.55 -5.54 -21.41
CA GLU A 73 14.49 -6.49 -21.13
C GLU A 73 14.92 -7.52 -20.08
N GLN A 74 16.16 -8.05 -20.16
CA GLN A 74 16.68 -8.95 -19.14
C GLN A 74 16.87 -8.28 -17.77
N GLN A 75 17.36 -7.03 -17.74
CA GLN A 75 17.48 -6.28 -16.49
C GLN A 75 16.12 -6.02 -15.85
N TRP A 76 15.13 -5.61 -16.65
CA TRP A 76 13.78 -5.39 -16.17
C TRP A 76 13.12 -6.67 -15.64
N LEU A 77 13.37 -7.83 -16.28
CA LEU A 77 12.90 -9.12 -15.78
C LEU A 77 13.52 -9.48 -14.42
N MET A 78 14.83 -9.25 -14.23
CA MET A 78 15.49 -9.48 -12.95
C MET A 78 14.92 -8.58 -11.83
N GLU A 79 14.62 -7.32 -12.15
CA GLU A 79 14.00 -6.39 -11.20
C GLU A 79 12.57 -6.82 -10.83
N LEU A 80 11.80 -7.28 -11.82
CA LEU A 80 10.46 -7.82 -11.60
C LEU A 80 10.50 -9.06 -10.69
N GLU A 81 11.40 -10.02 -10.95
CA GLU A 81 11.57 -11.22 -10.14
C GLU A 81 11.99 -10.89 -8.70
N ALA A 82 12.88 -9.90 -8.52
CA ALA A 82 13.25 -9.43 -7.20
C ALA A 82 12.06 -8.82 -6.45
N GLY A 83 11.26 -7.98 -7.11
CA GLY A 83 10.05 -7.39 -6.53
C GLY A 83 8.99 -8.43 -6.16
N LEU A 84 8.80 -9.46 -6.99
CA LEU A 84 7.92 -10.60 -6.69
C LEU A 84 8.38 -11.35 -5.43
N ARG A 85 9.68 -11.57 -5.29
CA ARG A 85 10.25 -12.25 -4.11
C ARG A 85 10.11 -11.40 -2.83
N GLU A 86 10.25 -10.09 -2.94
CA GLU A 86 10.02 -9.17 -1.82
C GLU A 86 8.56 -9.16 -1.39
N LEU A 87 7.62 -9.18 -2.34
CA LEU A 87 6.19 -9.30 -2.06
C LEU A 87 5.85 -10.62 -1.35
N GLU A 88 6.42 -11.73 -1.79
CA GLU A 88 6.25 -13.04 -1.13
C GLU A 88 6.79 -13.04 0.30
N ALA A 89 7.93 -12.38 0.54
CA ALA A 89 8.47 -12.23 1.89
C ALA A 89 7.55 -11.39 2.78
N GLY A 90 7.05 -10.26 2.27
CA GLY A 90 6.10 -9.41 2.99
C GLY A 90 4.77 -10.13 3.32
N LEU A 91 4.29 -10.99 2.43
CA LEU A 91 3.10 -11.81 2.69
C LEU A 91 3.34 -12.80 3.84
N ARG A 92 4.51 -13.42 3.92
CA ARG A 92 4.85 -14.32 5.04
C ARG A 92 4.94 -13.57 6.37
N GLU A 93 5.55 -12.40 6.38
CA GLU A 93 5.64 -11.56 7.58
C GLU A 93 4.24 -11.14 8.06
N LEU A 94 3.32 -10.82 7.13
CA LEU A 94 1.93 -10.53 7.47
C LEU A 94 1.21 -11.75 8.07
N GLU A 95 1.41 -12.95 7.52
CA GLU A 95 0.85 -14.18 8.06
C GLU A 95 1.36 -14.47 9.49
N GLU A 96 2.65 -14.23 9.75
CA GLU A 96 3.23 -14.34 11.08
C GLU A 96 2.64 -13.30 12.05
N GLY A 97 2.53 -12.04 11.63
CA GLY A 97 1.90 -10.99 12.43
C GLY A 97 0.42 -11.28 12.76
N LEU A 98 -0.34 -11.84 11.82
CA LEU A 98 -1.72 -12.28 12.07
C LEU A 98 -1.80 -13.44 13.07
N ARG A 99 -0.81 -14.33 13.06
CA ARG A 99 -0.72 -15.43 14.03
C ARG A 99 -0.44 -14.89 15.43
N GLU A 100 0.51 -13.97 15.58
CA GLU A 100 0.81 -13.32 16.86
C GLU A 100 -0.40 -12.57 17.39
N LEU A 101 -1.14 -11.85 16.53
CA LEU A 101 -2.36 -11.16 16.93
C LEU A 101 -3.41 -12.12 17.50
N ARG A 102 -3.66 -13.26 16.83
CA ARG A 102 -4.58 -14.30 17.32
C ARG A 102 -4.11 -14.92 18.64
N GLU A 103 -2.81 -15.03 18.85
CA GLU A 103 -2.24 -15.47 20.14
C GLU A 103 -2.48 -14.42 21.23
N GLY A 104 -2.28 -13.14 20.92
CA GLY A 104 -2.60 -12.02 21.80
C GLY A 104 -4.08 -11.96 22.19
N GLU A 105 -4.99 -12.13 21.24
CA GLU A 105 -6.44 -12.20 21.51
C GLU A 105 -6.81 -13.35 22.46
N ARG A 106 -6.19 -14.52 22.29
CA ARG A 106 -6.40 -15.67 23.19
C ARG A 106 -5.90 -15.37 24.61
N GLN A 107 -4.74 -14.73 24.75
CA GLN A 107 -4.23 -14.32 26.06
C GLN A 107 -5.13 -13.29 26.73
N LEU A 108 -5.64 -12.31 25.96
CA LEU A 108 -6.59 -11.33 26.47
C LEU A 108 -7.90 -11.97 26.93
N ALA A 109 -8.41 -12.95 26.17
CA ALA A 109 -9.61 -13.69 26.54
C ALA A 109 -9.42 -14.44 27.88
N LEU A 110 -8.29 -15.12 28.06
CA LEU A 110 -7.94 -15.81 29.31
C LEU A 110 -7.81 -14.81 30.48
N GLY A 111 -7.12 -13.69 30.28
CA GLY A 111 -6.99 -12.66 31.32
C GLY A 111 -8.34 -12.06 31.73
N ARG A 112 -9.29 -11.94 30.80
CA ARG A 112 -10.66 -11.50 31.08
C ARG A 112 -11.43 -12.53 31.91
N GLU A 113 -11.30 -13.82 31.60
CA GLU A 113 -11.92 -14.90 32.38
C GLU A 113 -11.37 -14.95 33.80
N GLU A 114 -10.06 -14.80 33.98
CA GLU A 114 -9.41 -14.72 35.29
C GLU A 114 -9.95 -13.52 36.11
N TYR A 115 -10.06 -12.34 35.49
CA TYR A 115 -10.64 -11.16 36.14
C TYR A 115 -12.09 -11.36 36.58
N GLN A 116 -12.92 -12.04 35.76
CA GLN A 116 -14.31 -12.32 36.13
C GLN A 116 -14.41 -13.34 37.27
N GLN A 117 -13.50 -14.31 37.32
CA GLN A 117 -13.44 -15.26 38.43
C GLN A 117 -13.11 -14.55 39.76
N TRP A 118 -12.14 -13.64 39.75
CA TRP A 118 -11.81 -12.83 40.93
C TRP A 118 -12.95 -11.90 41.36
N ASN A 119 -13.71 -11.35 40.40
CA ASN A 119 -14.79 -10.40 40.67
C ASN A 119 -16.19 -11.05 40.82
N SER A 120 -16.25 -12.37 41.01
CA SER A 120 -17.53 -13.08 41.16
C SER A 120 -18.09 -12.93 42.59
N PRO A 121 -19.33 -12.43 42.78
CA PRO A 121 -19.93 -12.21 44.12
C PRO A 121 -20.18 -13.50 44.93
N GLN A 122 -20.00 -14.68 44.33
CA GLN A 122 -20.16 -15.98 45.01
C GLN A 122 -19.04 -16.31 46.01
N ALA A 123 -17.84 -15.71 45.88
CA ALA A 123 -16.79 -15.87 46.89
C ALA A 123 -17.11 -15.11 48.20
N ALA A 124 -17.86 -14.01 48.11
CA ALA A 124 -18.23 -13.21 49.28
C ALA A 124 -19.35 -13.86 50.13
N VAL A 125 -20.27 -14.60 49.52
CA VAL A 125 -21.36 -15.29 50.26
C VAL A 125 -20.89 -16.56 50.99
N ALA A 126 -19.83 -17.22 50.54
CA ALA A 126 -19.27 -18.38 51.25
C ALA A 126 -18.57 -18.01 52.57
N ALA A 127 -18.04 -16.78 52.69
CA ALA A 127 -17.40 -16.30 53.91
C ALA A 127 -18.41 -15.77 54.97
N ALA A 128 -19.68 -15.57 54.61
CA ALA A 128 -20.68 -14.96 55.49
C ALA A 128 -21.60 -15.97 56.22
N ALA A 129 -21.44 -17.26 56.00
CA ALA A 129 -22.27 -18.30 56.63
C ALA A 129 -21.69 -18.77 57.98
N THR A 130 -21.78 -17.94 59.00
CA THR A 130 -21.74 -18.38 60.42
C THR A 130 -22.95 -17.76 61.13
N PRO A 131 -23.89 -18.55 61.68
CA PRO A 131 -25.14 -18.00 62.20
C PRO A 131 -25.02 -17.76 63.71
N MET A 132 -25.15 -16.50 64.16
CA MET A 132 -25.65 -16.21 65.51
C MET A 132 -26.63 -15.03 65.48
N ALA A 133 -27.90 -15.41 65.67
CA ALA A 133 -28.92 -14.77 66.49
C ALA A 133 -29.08 -13.23 66.45
N ALA A 134 -30.17 -12.82 65.80
CA ALA A 134 -30.98 -11.63 66.10
C ALA A 134 -31.43 -11.62 67.59
N PRO A 135 -32.08 -10.56 68.16
CA PRO A 135 -32.77 -9.45 67.47
C PRO A 135 -32.65 -8.05 68.13
N MET A 136 -33.16 -7.02 67.45
CA MET A 136 -34.19 -6.08 67.95
C MET A 136 -34.17 -4.76 67.16
N THR A 137 -35.13 -4.66 66.24
CA THR A 137 -35.81 -3.44 65.77
C THR A 137 -36.68 -2.84 66.91
N PRO A 138 -37.32 -1.64 66.83
CA PRO A 138 -37.64 -0.85 65.63
C PRO A 138 -37.47 0.69 65.72
N GLY A 139 -37.33 1.34 64.56
CA GLY A 139 -37.45 2.79 64.39
C GLY A 139 -38.12 3.12 63.07
N ARG A 140 -39.44 3.31 63.14
CA ARG A 140 -40.40 3.90 62.18
C ARG A 140 -39.82 5.19 61.56
N SER A 141 -40.10 5.65 60.33
CA SER A 141 -41.38 5.71 59.60
C SER A 141 -41.16 6.13 58.12
N ASP A 142 -42.15 5.82 57.30
CA ASP A 142 -42.68 6.61 56.16
C ASP A 142 -42.00 6.63 54.77
N ALA A 143 -42.69 5.93 53.87
CA ALA A 143 -43.17 6.39 52.55
C ALA A 143 -42.23 6.29 51.30
N PRO A 144 -42.84 6.13 50.09
CA PRO A 144 -42.25 5.33 49.03
C PRO A 144 -41.90 6.12 47.75
N THR A 145 -40.99 5.53 46.97
CA THR A 145 -40.85 5.66 45.51
C THR A 145 -40.46 7.04 44.97
N GLU A 146 -39.14 7.31 44.93
CA GLU A 146 -38.57 8.12 43.86
C GLU A 146 -37.86 7.19 42.87
N GLN A 147 -38.59 6.87 41.79
CA GLN A 147 -38.03 6.38 40.55
C GLN A 147 -37.11 7.48 40.00
N GLY A 148 -35.81 7.34 40.30
CA GLY A 148 -34.75 8.07 39.63
C GLY A 148 -34.86 7.83 38.13
N THR A 149 -35.31 8.87 37.46
CA THR A 149 -35.58 8.95 36.04
C THR A 149 -34.29 8.64 35.31
N GLY A 150 -34.25 7.47 34.67
CA GLY A 150 -33.25 7.17 33.66
C GLY A 150 -33.31 8.27 32.60
N ILE A 151 -32.17 8.86 32.29
CA ILE A 151 -32.01 9.66 31.08
C ILE A 151 -32.23 8.67 29.93
N PRO A 152 -33.30 8.79 29.12
CA PRO A 152 -33.43 7.99 27.93
C PRO A 152 -32.31 8.39 26.97
N ALA A 153 -31.65 7.38 26.42
CA ALA A 153 -30.78 7.52 25.27
C ALA A 153 -31.48 8.41 24.23
N VAL A 154 -30.79 9.46 23.82
CA VAL A 154 -31.23 10.38 22.79
C VAL A 154 -31.28 9.59 21.47
N ASP A 155 -32.48 9.07 21.17
CA ASP A 155 -32.90 8.65 19.84
C ASP A 155 -33.08 9.91 19.00
N VAL A 156 -32.01 10.30 18.28
CA VAL A 156 -32.12 11.20 17.13
C VAL A 156 -32.31 10.33 15.92
N GLY A 157 -33.57 9.93 15.72
CA GLY A 157 -34.07 9.36 14.48
C GLY A 157 -34.83 10.41 13.66
N GLY A 158 -34.45 10.53 12.40
CA GLY A 158 -35.21 11.22 11.34
C GLY A 158 -34.43 12.39 10.72
N GLY A 159 -33.90 12.34 9.50
CA GLY A 159 -34.17 11.45 8.38
C GLY A 159 -34.34 12.34 7.14
N ASN A 160 -33.45 12.18 6.16
CA ASN A 160 -33.83 12.41 4.77
C ASN A 160 -33.00 11.53 3.83
N GLY A 161 -33.64 10.44 3.41
CA GLY A 161 -33.56 9.84 2.09
C GLY A 161 -32.19 9.58 1.49
N LEU A 162 -31.63 8.39 1.75
CA LEU A 162 -31.12 7.54 0.68
C LEU A 162 -31.42 6.09 1.08
N SER A 163 -32.30 5.44 0.31
CA SER A 163 -32.53 4.00 0.35
C SER A 163 -31.20 3.28 0.11
N ASN A 164 -30.54 2.93 1.21
CA ASN A 164 -29.22 2.33 1.26
C ASN A 164 -29.35 0.84 0.90
N GLN A 165 -29.41 0.54 -0.40
CA GLN A 165 -29.20 -0.82 -0.92
C GLN A 165 -27.70 -1.12 -1.14
N GLY A 166 -26.80 -0.28 -0.60
CA GLY A 166 -25.35 -0.50 -0.56
C GLY A 166 -24.88 -0.84 0.85
N GLY A 167 -23.86 -1.68 0.94
CA GLY A 167 -23.15 -2.00 2.18
C GLY A 167 -22.51 -0.75 2.77
N ALA A 168 -22.07 -0.82 4.02
CA ALA A 168 -21.33 0.26 4.64
C ALA A 168 -19.90 -0.20 4.91
N GLY A 169 -18.93 0.65 4.63
CA GLY A 169 -17.57 0.48 5.10
C GLY A 169 -17.27 1.42 6.26
N TYR A 170 -16.14 1.20 6.90
CA TYR A 170 -15.69 2.03 8.02
C TYR A 170 -14.36 2.67 7.69
N LEU A 171 -14.16 3.92 8.10
CA LEU A 171 -12.91 4.64 7.95
C LEU A 171 -12.42 5.11 9.32
N GLN A 172 -11.14 4.88 9.60
CA GLN A 172 -10.42 5.49 10.71
C GLN A 172 -9.18 6.21 10.18
N VAL A 173 -9.04 7.50 10.51
CA VAL A 173 -7.88 8.30 10.14
C VAL A 173 -6.92 8.33 11.32
N PHE A 174 -5.63 8.16 11.05
CA PHE A 174 -4.56 8.15 12.04
C PHE A 174 -3.51 9.20 11.68
N ALA A 175 -3.52 10.32 12.41
CA ALA A 175 -2.63 11.45 12.18
C ALA A 175 -1.40 11.39 13.09
N TYR A 176 -0.21 11.47 12.50
CA TYR A 176 1.06 11.43 13.23
C TYR A 176 2.11 12.35 12.62
N THR A 177 3.16 12.65 13.38
CA THR A 177 4.31 13.43 12.93
C THR A 177 5.62 12.66 13.16
N ALA A 178 6.67 13.08 12.45
CA ALA A 178 8.04 12.62 12.65
C ALA A 178 8.18 11.09 12.74
N ARG A 179 7.77 10.36 11.68
CA ARG A 179 7.82 8.88 11.64
C ARG A 179 7.11 8.20 12.83
N GLN A 180 5.89 8.65 13.14
CA GLN A 180 5.06 8.12 14.24
C GLN A 180 5.58 8.41 15.65
N ALA A 181 6.59 9.27 15.81
CA ALA A 181 7.13 9.61 17.13
C ALA A 181 6.19 10.50 17.96
N ARG A 182 5.24 11.19 17.32
CA ARG A 182 4.26 12.02 18.02
C ARG A 182 2.88 11.92 17.36
N LEU A 183 1.89 11.63 18.21
CA LEU A 183 0.48 11.51 17.87
C LEU A 183 -0.16 12.89 17.97
N GLU A 184 -0.77 13.37 16.89
CA GLU A 184 -1.36 14.71 16.89
C GLU A 184 -2.84 14.64 17.28
N ARG A 185 -3.13 15.22 18.44
CA ARG A 185 -4.48 15.41 18.96
C ARG A 185 -5.12 16.60 18.28
N GLY A 186 -6.41 16.48 17.98
CA GLY A 186 -7.22 17.63 17.61
C GLY A 186 -7.16 17.98 16.13
N ALA A 187 -6.66 17.08 15.29
CA ALA A 187 -6.65 17.25 13.85
C ALA A 187 -8.08 17.19 13.31
N ASP A 188 -8.50 18.23 12.59
CA ASP A 188 -9.80 18.25 11.92
C ASP A 188 -9.71 17.41 10.65
N VAL A 189 -10.65 16.48 10.51
CA VAL A 189 -10.70 15.50 9.42
C VAL A 189 -12.02 15.68 8.70
N THR A 190 -11.94 16.02 7.43
CA THR A 190 -13.10 16.17 6.53
C THR A 190 -13.08 15.05 5.50
N VAL A 191 -14.20 14.37 5.33
CA VAL A 191 -14.34 13.26 4.37
C VAL A 191 -15.40 13.62 3.34
N ILE A 192 -15.00 13.63 2.08
CA ILE A 192 -15.87 13.91 0.94
C ILE A 192 -15.84 12.76 -0.07
N ARG A 193 -16.88 12.64 -0.88
CA ARG A 193 -16.91 11.81 -2.09
C ARG A 193 -17.11 12.73 -3.28
N ARG A 194 -16.31 12.55 -4.31
CA ARG A 194 -16.41 13.31 -5.56
C ARG A 194 -17.03 12.44 -6.63
N GLU A 195 -18.25 12.75 -7.04
CA GLU A 195 -18.97 12.05 -8.10
C GLU A 195 -19.43 13.03 -9.17
N ASN A 196 -19.14 12.76 -10.44
CA ASN A 196 -19.54 13.62 -11.56
C ASN A 196 -19.14 15.11 -11.42
N GLY A 197 -18.09 15.41 -10.64
CA GLY A 197 -17.64 16.78 -10.35
C GLY A 197 -18.37 17.47 -9.21
N GLU A 198 -19.27 16.77 -8.50
CA GLU A 198 -19.93 17.25 -7.28
C GLU A 198 -19.26 16.64 -6.05
N ASP A 199 -18.91 17.50 -5.08
CA ASP A 199 -18.30 17.12 -3.82
C ASP A 199 -19.39 16.96 -2.75
N THR A 200 -19.66 15.73 -2.34
CA THR A 200 -20.61 15.42 -1.26
C THR A 200 -19.85 15.25 0.05
N LEU A 201 -20.21 16.04 1.06
CA LEU A 201 -19.65 15.93 2.41
C LEU A 201 -20.29 14.77 3.19
N TYR A 202 -19.47 13.86 3.72
CA TYR A 202 -19.95 12.71 4.51
C TYR A 202 -19.68 12.85 6.00
N ALA A 203 -18.51 13.37 6.37
CA ALA A 203 -18.13 13.48 7.77
C ALA A 203 -17.17 14.64 8.00
N VAL A 204 -17.33 15.28 9.16
CA VAL A 204 -16.34 16.16 9.77
C VAL A 204 -16.12 15.64 11.18
N THR A 205 -14.88 15.26 11.50
CA THR A 205 -14.53 14.72 12.80
C THR A 205 -13.16 15.22 13.24
N ARG A 206 -12.74 14.86 14.44
CA ARG A 206 -11.49 15.32 15.03
C ARG A 206 -10.72 14.16 15.64
N THR A 207 -9.39 14.16 15.54
CA THR A 207 -8.56 13.14 16.19
C THR A 207 -8.54 13.30 17.71
N ASP A 208 -8.55 12.17 18.40
CA ASP A 208 -8.50 12.07 19.86
C ASP A 208 -7.05 12.16 20.39
N ASN A 209 -6.87 11.88 21.70
CA ASN A 209 -5.55 11.90 22.34
C ASN A 209 -4.57 10.84 21.80
N THR A 210 -5.06 9.88 21.02
CA THR A 210 -4.26 8.83 20.40
C THR A 210 -3.95 9.13 18.93
N GLY A 211 -4.31 10.33 18.45
CA GLY A 211 -4.13 10.72 17.05
C GLY A 211 -5.10 10.02 16.10
N ARG A 212 -6.16 9.39 16.62
CA ARG A 212 -7.13 8.62 15.83
C ARG A 212 -8.48 9.31 15.80
N THR A 213 -9.18 9.21 14.67
CA THR A 213 -10.59 9.58 14.61
C THR A 213 -11.48 8.47 15.17
N PRO A 214 -12.71 8.79 15.63
CA PRO A 214 -13.75 7.77 15.80
C PRO A 214 -14.00 7.03 14.47
N LEU A 215 -14.61 5.85 14.56
CA LEU A 215 -14.97 5.06 13.38
C LEU A 215 -16.04 5.79 12.56
N ILE A 216 -15.70 6.17 11.33
CA ILE A 216 -16.60 6.89 10.42
C ILE A 216 -17.30 5.86 9.52
N ARG A 217 -18.63 5.83 9.55
CA ARG A 217 -19.43 4.96 8.68
C ARG A 217 -19.65 5.63 7.33
N LEU A 218 -19.16 5.03 6.26
CA LEU A 218 -19.26 5.56 4.90
C LEU A 218 -20.03 4.59 3.99
N PRO A 219 -20.90 5.07 3.10
CA PRO A 219 -21.54 4.20 2.11
C PRO A 219 -20.51 3.53 1.20
N ALA A 220 -20.62 2.21 1.04
CA ALA A 220 -19.81 1.45 0.12
C ALA A 220 -20.72 0.82 -0.94
N ASP A 221 -20.31 0.88 -2.19
CA ASP A 221 -21.05 0.28 -3.28
C ASP A 221 -20.87 -1.24 -3.27
N SER A 222 -21.59 -1.92 -2.39
CA SER A 222 -21.70 -3.37 -2.48
C SER A 222 -22.72 -3.72 -3.55
N ARG A 223 -22.29 -4.05 -4.77
CA ARG A 223 -23.12 -4.94 -5.58
C ARG A 223 -23.14 -6.28 -4.86
N LYS A 224 -24.29 -6.62 -4.27
CA LYS A 224 -24.52 -7.80 -3.40
C LYS A 224 -24.22 -9.17 -4.04
N ASP A 225 -23.67 -9.24 -5.26
CA ASP A 225 -23.59 -10.48 -6.05
C ASP A 225 -22.28 -10.66 -6.87
N THR A 226 -21.28 -9.80 -6.72
CA THR A 226 -19.99 -10.00 -7.42
C THR A 226 -18.95 -10.62 -6.51
N ALA A 227 -18.30 -11.70 -6.97
CA ALA A 227 -17.17 -12.36 -6.31
C ALA A 227 -15.95 -11.44 -6.06
N THR A 228 -15.99 -10.21 -6.57
CA THR A 228 -15.00 -9.16 -6.38
C THR A 228 -15.72 -7.90 -5.88
N PRO A 229 -15.49 -7.46 -4.63
CA PRO A 229 -16.09 -6.23 -4.12
C PRO A 229 -15.47 -5.01 -4.82
N ILE A 230 -16.32 -4.07 -5.24
CA ILE A 230 -15.88 -2.81 -5.84
C ILE A 230 -15.72 -1.79 -4.69
N PRO A 231 -14.54 -1.16 -4.52
CA PRO A 231 -14.37 -0.14 -3.51
C PRO A 231 -15.03 1.18 -3.92
N SER A 232 -15.56 1.92 -2.95
CA SER A 232 -15.95 3.32 -3.13
C SER A 232 -14.77 4.24 -2.79
N LEU A 233 -14.48 5.21 -3.66
CA LEU A 233 -13.37 6.15 -3.48
C LEU A 233 -13.84 7.40 -2.74
N TYR A 234 -13.15 7.75 -1.67
CA TYR A 234 -13.35 8.96 -0.87
C TYR A 234 -12.07 9.79 -0.84
N TYR A 235 -12.23 11.08 -0.55
CA TYR A 235 -11.13 12.01 -0.36
C TYR A 235 -11.17 12.55 1.06
N VAL A 236 -10.02 12.55 1.71
CA VAL A 236 -9.87 13.00 3.09
C VAL A 236 -8.97 14.22 3.12
N THR A 237 -9.44 15.27 3.79
CA THR A 237 -8.64 16.44 4.14
C THR A 237 -8.38 16.44 5.63
N VAL A 238 -7.12 16.61 6.03
CA VAL A 238 -6.70 16.70 7.43
C VAL A 238 -6.02 18.04 7.69
N THR A 239 -6.58 18.83 8.62
CA THR A 239 -6.07 20.16 8.97
C THR A 239 -5.79 20.27 10.46
N VAL A 240 -4.60 20.78 10.81
CA VAL A 240 -4.17 20.98 12.20
C VAL A 240 -3.40 22.29 12.30
N ASP A 241 -3.62 23.03 13.37
CA ASP A 241 -2.88 24.25 13.65
C ASP A 241 -1.37 23.96 13.77
N GLY A 242 -0.56 24.76 13.08
CA GLY A 242 0.89 24.62 13.08
C GLY A 242 1.44 23.57 12.10
N TYR A 243 0.57 22.87 11.36
CA TYR A 243 0.94 21.89 10.33
C TYR A 243 0.40 22.29 8.96
N ALA A 244 1.07 21.82 7.91
CA ALA A 244 0.58 21.96 6.55
C ALA A 244 -0.66 21.09 6.36
N PRO A 245 -1.75 21.62 5.76
CA PRO A 245 -2.94 20.85 5.48
C PRO A 245 -2.58 19.69 4.53
N GLN A 246 -3.17 18.53 4.78
CA GLN A 246 -3.09 17.37 3.89
C GLN A 246 -4.43 17.25 3.18
N ASP A 247 -4.47 17.66 1.91
CA ASP A 247 -5.70 17.75 1.12
C ASP A 247 -5.83 16.59 0.13
N ASP A 248 -7.07 16.28 -0.26
CA ASP A 248 -7.42 15.33 -1.33
C ASP A 248 -6.76 13.94 -1.19
N LEU A 249 -6.59 13.42 0.04
CA LEU A 249 -6.02 12.10 0.27
C LEU A 249 -7.01 11.00 -0.19
N PRO A 250 -6.69 10.20 -1.22
CA PRO A 250 -7.61 9.19 -1.72
C PRO A 250 -7.66 7.98 -0.79
N VAL A 251 -8.86 7.51 -0.46
CA VAL A 251 -9.07 6.30 0.34
C VAL A 251 -10.15 5.40 -0.27
N GLN A 252 -9.85 4.11 -0.37
CA GLN A 252 -10.75 3.09 -0.90
C GLN A 252 -11.49 2.42 0.25
N ILE A 253 -12.81 2.48 0.22
CA ILE A 253 -13.69 1.92 1.23
C ILE A 253 -14.41 0.70 0.66
N TYR A 254 -14.17 -0.44 1.30
CA TYR A 254 -14.85 -1.70 0.98
C TYR A 254 -16.04 -1.93 1.92
N PRO A 255 -17.08 -2.65 1.48
CA PRO A 255 -18.20 -3.00 2.34
C PRO A 255 -17.73 -3.90 3.48
N ASP A 256 -18.24 -3.62 4.69
CA ASP A 256 -17.97 -4.35 5.94
C ASP A 256 -16.50 -4.41 6.38
N ILE A 257 -15.61 -3.64 5.74
CA ILE A 257 -14.19 -3.54 6.09
C ILE A 257 -13.90 -2.16 6.70
N THR A 258 -13.01 -2.16 7.70
CA THR A 258 -12.47 -0.92 8.27
C THR A 258 -11.17 -0.54 7.55
N ALA A 259 -11.22 0.53 6.76
CA ALA A 259 -10.05 1.15 6.18
C ALA A 259 -9.36 2.06 7.22
N THR A 260 -8.04 1.94 7.33
CA THR A 260 -7.22 2.84 8.16
C THR A 260 -6.38 3.71 7.25
N LEU A 261 -6.49 5.04 7.39
CA LEU A 261 -5.70 5.99 6.63
C LEU A 261 -4.61 6.61 7.52
N PRO A 262 -3.33 6.19 7.38
CA PRO A 262 -2.21 6.86 8.01
C PRO A 262 -1.94 8.20 7.32
N VAL A 263 -1.82 9.28 8.11
CA VAL A 263 -1.54 10.63 7.62
C VAL A 263 -0.35 11.21 8.36
N GLU A 264 0.74 11.45 7.63
CA GLU A 264 1.90 12.16 8.16
C GLU A 264 1.71 13.67 8.02
N LEU A 265 1.71 14.37 9.16
CA LEU A 265 1.58 15.82 9.20
C LEU A 265 2.96 16.47 9.11
N ILE A 266 3.05 17.50 8.26
CA ILE A 266 4.29 18.24 8.02
C ILE A 266 4.24 19.53 8.86
N PRO A 267 5.12 19.71 9.85
CA PRO A 267 5.12 20.93 10.67
C PRO A 267 5.50 22.15 9.82
N LEU A 268 4.76 23.25 9.99
CA LEU A 268 5.09 24.51 9.33
C LEU A 268 6.29 25.15 10.02
N SER A 269 7.34 25.42 9.25
CA SER A 269 8.49 26.23 9.70
C SER A 269 8.02 27.63 10.10
N GLN A 270 8.67 28.26 11.09
CA GLN A 270 8.35 29.64 11.54
C GLN A 270 8.32 30.68 10.39
N SER A 271 9.04 30.45 9.29
CA SER A 271 9.03 31.30 8.09
C SER A 271 7.74 31.21 7.26
N GLN A 272 6.93 30.17 7.45
CA GLN A 272 5.63 29.96 6.79
C GLN A 272 4.44 30.33 7.69
N GLN A 273 4.66 30.52 8.99
CA GLN A 273 3.65 30.95 9.97
C GLN A 273 3.44 32.47 10.01
N MET A 274 4.17 33.25 9.19
CA MET A 274 3.90 34.68 9.09
C MET A 274 2.53 34.88 8.41
N PRO A 275 1.57 35.58 9.04
CA PRO A 275 0.34 35.93 8.36
C PRO A 275 0.69 36.73 7.11
N ARG A 276 0.09 36.36 5.97
CA ARG A 276 0.03 37.23 4.79
C ARG A 276 -0.79 38.48 5.14
N GLY A 277 -0.18 39.40 5.86
CA GLY A 277 -0.81 40.58 6.45
C GLY A 277 0.25 41.59 6.80
N GLY A 278 0.94 42.08 5.77
CA GLY A 278 2.00 43.07 5.90
C GLY A 278 2.39 43.62 4.53
N VAL A 279 1.40 44.14 3.80
CA VAL A 279 1.67 45.05 2.67
C VAL A 279 1.03 46.39 3.02
N GLN A 280 1.92 47.29 3.45
CA GLN A 280 1.92 48.76 3.39
C GLN A 280 0.70 49.52 3.91
#